data_AF-A0A931CFQ3-F1
#
_entry.id   AF-A0A931CFQ3-F1
#
_cell.length_a   1.000
_cell.length_b   1.000
_cell.length_c   1.000
_cell.angle_alpha   90.00
_cell.angle_beta   90.00
_cell.angle_gamma   90.00
#
_symmetry.space_group_name_H-M   'P 1'
#
loop_
_entity.id
_entity.type
_entity.pdbx_description
1 polymer ?
#
loop_
_entity_poly.entity_id
_entity_poly.type
_entity_poly.pdbx_seq_one_letter_code
_entity_poly.pdbx_strand_id
1 'polypeptide(L)'
;MSIPTSRSDYSVLLLASDWLTVDAALDSLAYSLRSEGWDVEEGDEEHEGQHPYWRSWLEFTEDIRRAGADRLPERPSDPQELATWPPLDLRIEIELSEVQWQLVISALNDSATVSSRLGNHDEAADTRGVAREITTELKGHGWQPLLDDINPLHSREAS
;
A
#
# COMPACT_ATOMS: atom_id res chain seq x y z
N MET A 1 -17.34 8.73 0.95
CA MET A 1 -16.30 8.47 1.97
C MET A 1 -15.20 9.50 1.75
N SER A 2 -14.46 9.92 2.77
CA SER A 2 -13.36 10.91 2.67
C SER A 2 -12.11 10.28 3.26
N ILE A 3 -10.91 10.64 2.79
CA ILE A 3 -9.65 10.14 3.39
C ILE A 3 -9.59 10.66 4.83
N PRO A 4 -9.44 9.79 5.85
CA PRO A 4 -9.29 10.25 7.21
C PRO A 4 -7.99 11.04 7.36
N THR A 5 -8.06 12.18 8.05
CA THR A 5 -6.88 13.02 8.35
C THR A 5 -6.47 12.79 9.80
N SER A 6 -5.50 11.90 10.05
CA SER A 6 -4.84 11.79 11.35
C SER A 6 -3.58 12.67 11.40
N ARG A 7 -3.17 13.05 12.61
CA ARG A 7 -2.19 14.11 12.88
C ARG A 7 -0.86 13.60 13.45
N SER A 8 -0.73 12.29 13.60
CA SER A 8 0.46 11.64 14.15
C SER A 8 1.17 10.84 13.06
N ASP A 9 2.40 11.25 12.79
CA ASP A 9 3.31 10.53 11.91
C ASP A 9 4.07 9.48 12.72
N TYR A 10 4.20 8.29 12.14
CA TYR A 10 4.93 7.17 12.71
C TYR A 10 6.06 6.81 11.77
N SER A 11 7.23 6.57 12.36
CA SER A 11 8.41 6.11 11.65
C SER A 11 8.58 4.60 11.83
N VAL A 12 8.88 3.89 10.74
CA VAL A 12 9.13 2.44 10.73
C VAL A 12 10.40 2.16 9.94
N LEU A 13 11.31 1.39 10.53
CA LEU A 13 12.58 0.97 9.95
C LEU A 13 12.48 -0.41 9.28
N LEU A 14 12.37 -0.42 7.96
CA LEU A 14 12.13 -1.62 7.16
C LEU A 14 13.36 -2.04 6.36
N LEU A 15 13.45 -3.31 5.97
CA LEU A 15 14.36 -3.67 4.88
C LEU A 15 13.85 -3.03 3.58
N ALA A 16 14.78 -2.62 2.72
CA ALA A 16 14.44 -2.09 1.40
C ALA A 16 13.67 -3.12 0.55
N SER A 17 13.93 -4.43 0.74
CA SER A 17 13.16 -5.52 0.12
C SER A 17 11.71 -5.56 0.60
N ASP A 18 11.46 -5.31 1.88
CA ASP A 18 10.11 -5.32 2.45
C ASP A 18 9.32 -4.11 1.94
N TRP A 19 10.00 -2.97 1.79
CA TRP A 19 9.39 -1.81 1.13
C TRP A 19 8.99 -2.10 -0.32
N LEU A 20 9.77 -2.85 -1.09
CA LEU A 20 9.36 -3.25 -2.44
C LEU A 20 8.12 -4.17 -2.43
N THR A 21 7.95 -4.97 -1.37
CA THR A 21 6.72 -5.74 -1.15
C THR A 21 5.53 -4.83 -0.86
N VAL A 22 5.74 -3.77 -0.05
CA VAL A 22 4.74 -2.71 0.16
C VAL A 22 4.38 -2.00 -1.13
N ASP A 23 5.37 -1.59 -1.94
CA ASP A 23 5.15 -0.91 -3.22
C ASP A 23 4.32 -1.76 -4.18
N ALA A 24 4.64 -3.06 -4.29
CA ALA A 24 3.90 -3.99 -5.14
C ALA A 24 2.44 -4.19 -4.67
N ALA A 25 2.20 -4.25 -3.36
CA ALA A 25 0.86 -4.35 -2.81
C ALA A 25 0.03 -3.07 -3.09
N LEU A 26 0.65 -1.89 -2.92
CA LEU A 26 0.01 -0.60 -3.24
C LEU A 26 -0.22 -0.42 -4.74
N ASP A 27 0.70 -0.89 -5.60
CA ASP A 27 0.51 -0.88 -7.05
C ASP A 27 -0.67 -1.76 -7.49
N SER A 28 -0.81 -2.93 -6.87
CA SER A 28 -1.95 -3.84 -7.10
C SER A 28 -3.28 -3.22 -6.65
N LEU A 29 -3.29 -2.53 -5.50
CA LEU A 29 -4.45 -1.75 -5.05
C LEU A 29 -4.78 -0.62 -6.04
N ALA A 30 -3.77 0.15 -6.47
CA ALA A 30 -3.94 1.23 -7.43
C ALA A 30 -4.46 0.72 -8.79
N TYR A 31 -3.96 -0.43 -9.26
CA TYR A 31 -4.46 -1.08 -10.46
C TYR A 31 -5.95 -1.47 -10.32
N SER A 32 -6.33 -2.06 -9.18
CA SER A 32 -7.72 -2.45 -8.90
C SER A 32 -8.64 -1.23 -8.88
N LEU A 33 -8.22 -0.15 -8.21
CA LEU A 33 -8.96 1.13 -8.19
C LEU A 33 -9.15 1.73 -9.59
N ARG A 34 -8.14 1.61 -10.48
CA ARG A 34 -8.27 2.03 -11.87
C ARG A 34 -9.24 1.13 -12.62
N SER A 35 -9.10 -0.18 -12.51
CA SER A 35 -9.98 -1.15 -13.19
C SER A 35 -11.44 -0.92 -12.82
N GLU A 36 -11.75 -0.82 -11.52
CA GLU A 36 -13.12 -0.56 -11.06
C GLU A 36 -13.61 0.85 -11.38
N GLY A 37 -12.71 1.83 -11.48
CA GLY A 37 -13.04 3.18 -11.90
C GLY A 37 -13.39 3.30 -13.39
N TRP A 38 -12.96 2.34 -14.21
CA TRP A 38 -13.24 2.28 -15.65
C TRP A 38 -14.56 1.54 -15.98
N ASP A 39 -15.06 0.67 -15.08
CA ASP A 39 -16.35 -0.02 -15.25
C ASP A 39 -17.58 0.90 -15.02
N VAL A 40 -17.37 2.19 -14.75
CA VAL A 40 -18.43 3.20 -14.80
C VAL A 40 -18.60 3.60 -16.27
N GLU A 41 -19.49 2.90 -16.98
CA GLU A 41 -19.76 3.04 -18.41
C GLU A 41 -19.76 4.50 -18.89
N GLU A 42 -19.03 4.72 -19.99
CA GLU A 42 -18.92 5.95 -20.80
C GLU A 42 -20.25 6.38 -21.46
N GLY A 43 -21.40 5.97 -20.91
CA GLY A 43 -22.74 6.10 -21.50
C GLY A 43 -23.74 6.98 -20.74
N ASP A 44 -23.48 7.36 -19.49
CA ASP A 44 -24.34 8.26 -18.71
C ASP A 44 -23.65 9.61 -18.51
N GLU A 45 -23.65 10.45 -19.56
CA GLU A 45 -23.18 11.84 -19.55
C GLU A 45 -23.93 12.73 -18.53
N GLU A 46 -24.98 12.24 -17.84
CA GLU A 46 -25.71 12.97 -16.80
C GLU A 46 -25.15 12.81 -15.38
N HIS A 47 -24.13 11.97 -15.15
CA HIS A 47 -23.51 11.78 -13.82
C HIS A 47 -22.05 12.26 -13.73
N GLU A 48 -21.72 13.35 -14.42
CA GLU A 48 -20.40 14.03 -14.39
C GLU A 48 -19.93 14.50 -12.98
N GLY A 49 -20.76 14.35 -11.93
CA GLY A 49 -20.51 14.81 -10.57
C GLY A 49 -20.13 13.77 -9.52
N GLN A 50 -20.20 12.46 -9.82
CA GLN A 50 -19.95 11.39 -8.83
C GLN A 50 -19.10 10.28 -9.49
N HIS A 51 -17.78 10.40 -9.55
CA HIS A 51 -16.92 9.70 -8.59
C HIS A 51 -15.48 10.28 -8.57
N PRO A 52 -15.25 11.47 -7.98
CA PRO A 52 -13.90 12.01 -7.77
C PRO A 52 -13.05 11.22 -6.74
N TYR A 53 -13.66 10.28 -6.02
CA TYR A 53 -13.06 9.68 -4.83
C TYR A 53 -11.94 8.66 -5.11
N TRP A 54 -12.01 7.90 -6.21
CA TRP A 54 -10.94 6.94 -6.55
C TRP A 54 -9.65 7.67 -6.96
N ARG A 55 -9.75 8.87 -7.57
CA ARG A 55 -8.59 9.70 -7.88
C ARG A 55 -7.86 10.14 -6.61
N SER A 56 -8.61 10.57 -5.59
CA SER A 56 -8.03 10.90 -4.29
C SER A 56 -7.33 9.70 -3.64
N TRP A 57 -7.88 8.49 -3.76
CA TRP A 57 -7.18 7.28 -3.29
C TRP A 57 -5.93 6.95 -4.10
N LEU A 58 -5.94 7.14 -5.42
CA LEU A 58 -4.74 6.96 -6.24
C LEU A 58 -3.63 7.94 -5.85
N GLU A 59 -3.97 9.22 -5.70
CA GLU A 59 -3.03 10.24 -5.21
C GLU A 59 -2.49 9.85 -3.83
N PHE A 60 -3.37 9.38 -2.93
CA PHE A 60 -2.98 8.94 -1.59
C PHE A 60 -2.05 7.72 -1.61
N THR A 61 -2.32 6.72 -2.45
CA THR A 61 -1.41 5.57 -2.63
C THR A 61 -0.07 6.00 -3.22
N GLU A 62 -0.07 6.92 -4.18
CA GLU A 62 1.13 7.42 -4.83
C GLU A 62 2.01 8.22 -3.85
N ASP A 63 1.41 9.01 -2.96
CA ASP A 63 2.15 9.72 -1.93
C ASP A 63 2.85 8.76 -0.95
N ILE A 64 2.20 7.65 -0.59
CA ILE A 64 2.83 6.59 0.21
C ILE A 64 4.00 5.96 -0.55
N ARG A 65 3.79 5.58 -1.81
CA ARG A 65 4.83 4.96 -2.65
C ARG A 65 6.05 5.88 -2.81
N ARG A 66 5.82 7.18 -3.02
CA ARG A 66 6.88 8.18 -3.11
C ARG A 66 7.68 8.27 -1.82
N ALA A 67 7.02 8.22 -0.66
CA ALA A 67 7.68 8.34 0.64
C ALA A 67 8.80 7.32 0.85
N GLY A 68 8.66 6.09 0.35
CA GLY A 68 9.75 5.11 0.40
C GLY A 68 10.59 5.01 -0.86
N ALA A 69 10.07 5.34 -2.05
CA ALA A 69 10.89 5.47 -3.25
C ALA A 69 12.02 6.50 -3.04
N ASP A 70 11.73 7.62 -2.38
CA ASP A 70 12.70 8.68 -2.06
C ASP A 70 13.79 8.22 -1.06
N ARG A 71 13.60 7.07 -0.41
CA ARG A 71 14.59 6.48 0.52
C ARG A 71 15.43 5.37 -0.09
N LEU A 72 15.04 4.87 -1.26
CA LEU A 72 15.79 3.86 -1.98
C LEU A 72 17.01 4.49 -2.68
N PRO A 73 18.13 3.75 -2.79
CA PRO A 73 19.23 4.18 -3.63
C PRO A 73 18.78 4.19 -5.10
N GLU A 74 19.43 5.03 -5.90
CA GLU A 74 19.18 5.10 -7.33
C GLU A 74 19.23 3.69 -7.94
N ARG A 75 18.23 3.39 -8.77
CA ARG A 75 18.12 2.09 -9.43
C ARG A 75 19.25 1.96 -10.46
N PRO A 76 20.11 0.93 -10.37
CA PRO A 76 21.17 0.72 -11.33
C PRO A 76 20.62 0.48 -12.73
N SER A 77 21.34 0.98 -13.74
CA SER A 77 21.09 0.64 -15.15
C SER A 77 21.79 -0.65 -15.58
N ASP A 78 22.80 -1.09 -14.84
CA ASP A 78 23.52 -2.33 -15.12
C ASP A 78 22.74 -3.56 -14.62
N PRO A 79 22.51 -4.60 -15.45
CA PRO A 79 21.75 -5.79 -15.05
C PRO A 79 22.37 -6.60 -13.91
N GLN A 80 23.70 -6.62 -13.76
CA GLN A 80 24.36 -7.34 -12.67
C GLN A 80 24.18 -6.62 -11.35
N GLU A 81 24.31 -5.29 -11.36
CA GLU A 81 24.05 -4.45 -10.17
C GLU A 81 22.55 -4.50 -9.80
N LEU A 82 21.67 -4.53 -10.78
CA LEU A 82 20.22 -4.66 -10.58
C LEU A 82 19.84 -5.96 -9.88
N ALA A 83 20.55 -7.07 -10.14
CA ALA A 83 20.28 -8.37 -9.54
C ALA A 83 20.52 -8.40 -8.01
N THR A 84 21.33 -7.47 -7.51
CA THR A 84 21.61 -7.29 -6.07
C THR A 84 21.00 -6.01 -5.51
N TRP A 85 20.13 -5.34 -6.28
CA TRP A 85 19.47 -4.12 -5.87
C TRP A 85 18.04 -4.42 -5.37
N PRO A 86 17.61 -3.80 -4.26
CA PRO A 86 18.42 -3.04 -3.31
C PRO A 86 19.38 -3.98 -2.54
N PRO A 87 20.48 -3.47 -1.95
CA PRO A 87 21.36 -4.29 -1.11
C PRO A 87 20.56 -5.01 -0.02
N LEU A 88 20.80 -6.30 0.18
CA LEU A 88 19.97 -7.18 1.02
C LEU A 88 19.79 -6.70 2.46
N ASP A 89 20.83 -6.10 3.04
CA ASP A 89 20.81 -5.60 4.43
C ASP A 89 20.47 -4.11 4.53
N LEU A 90 20.11 -3.46 3.42
CA LEU A 90 19.75 -2.05 3.44
C LEU A 90 18.44 -1.86 4.20
N ARG A 91 18.50 -1.06 5.27
CA ARG A 91 17.32 -0.60 6.00
C ARG A 91 17.01 0.84 5.64
N ILE A 92 15.74 1.13 5.43
CA ILE A 92 15.22 2.47 5.17
C ILE A 92 14.18 2.83 6.22
N GLU A 93 14.20 4.09 6.63
CA GLU A 93 13.25 4.65 7.58
C GLU A 93 12.15 5.37 6.82
N ILE A 94 10.91 4.93 7.02
CA ILE A 94 9.72 5.44 6.35
C ILE A 94 8.84 6.14 7.37
N GLU A 95 8.49 7.38 7.10
CA GLU A 95 7.60 8.18 7.95
C GLU A 95 6.28 8.38 7.21
N LEU A 96 5.19 7.91 7.83
CA LEU A 96 3.84 8.03 7.29
C LEU A 96 2.86 8.35 8.42
N SER A 97 1.75 8.99 8.07
CA SER A 97 0.63 9.18 9.00
C SER A 97 0.00 7.84 9.39
N GLU A 98 -0.70 7.83 10.52
CA GLU A 98 -1.49 6.69 11.00
C GLU A 98 -2.37 6.02 9.93
N VAL A 99 -3.06 6.84 9.12
CA VAL A 99 -4.00 6.39 8.09
C VAL A 99 -3.26 5.76 6.92
N GLN A 100 -2.12 6.32 6.54
CA GLN A 100 -1.27 5.76 5.49
C GLN A 100 -0.71 4.40 5.92
N TRP A 101 -0.24 4.26 7.17
CA TRP A 101 0.22 2.97 7.69
C TRP A 101 -0.89 1.92 7.75
N GLN A 102 -2.09 2.31 8.18
CA GLN A 102 -3.24 1.42 8.16
C GLN A 102 -3.54 0.95 6.72
N LEU A 103 -3.37 1.79 5.70
CA LEU A 103 -3.64 1.43 4.31
C LEU A 103 -2.59 0.45 3.79
N VAL A 104 -1.32 0.70 4.11
CA VAL A 104 -0.20 -0.22 3.81
C VAL A 104 -0.49 -1.61 4.38
N ILE A 105 -0.87 -1.69 5.65
CA ILE A 105 -1.17 -2.97 6.31
C ILE A 105 -2.37 -3.66 5.65
N SER A 106 -3.42 -2.91 5.30
CA SER A 106 -4.60 -3.47 4.63
C SER A 106 -4.24 -4.01 3.24
N ALA A 107 -3.54 -3.22 2.42
CA ALA A 107 -3.10 -3.61 1.08
C ALA A 107 -2.20 -4.87 1.08
N LEU A 108 -1.29 -4.97 2.05
CA LEU A 108 -0.45 -6.17 2.20
C LEU A 108 -1.28 -7.42 2.53
N ASN A 109 -2.24 -7.31 3.47
CA ASN A 109 -3.09 -8.45 3.84
C ASN A 109 -3.98 -8.91 2.69
N ASP A 110 -4.45 -7.98 1.86
CA ASP A 110 -5.28 -8.28 0.70
C ASP A 110 -4.48 -8.88 -0.44
N SER A 111 -3.31 -8.32 -0.73
CA SER A 111 -2.34 -8.91 -1.65
C SER A 111 -2.01 -10.35 -1.24
N ALA A 112 -1.69 -10.59 0.03
CA ALA A 112 -1.43 -11.94 0.54
C ALA A 112 -2.66 -12.87 0.42
N THR A 113 -3.87 -12.34 0.58
CA THR A 113 -5.10 -13.11 0.40
C THR A 113 -5.29 -13.51 -1.06
N VAL A 114 -5.04 -12.59 -2.00
CA VAL A 114 -5.07 -12.87 -3.44
C VAL A 114 -4.00 -13.89 -3.82
N SER A 115 -2.74 -13.69 -3.45
CA SER A 115 -1.64 -14.63 -3.75
C SER A 115 -1.94 -16.03 -3.19
N SER A 116 -2.49 -16.12 -1.98
CA SER A 116 -2.90 -17.41 -1.41
C SER A 116 -4.04 -18.09 -2.17
N ARG A 117 -4.99 -17.33 -2.75
CA ARG A 117 -6.08 -17.88 -3.58
C ARG A 117 -5.57 -18.38 -4.93
N LEU A 118 -4.50 -17.78 -5.44
CA LEU A 118 -3.84 -18.18 -6.68
C LEU A 118 -2.85 -19.36 -6.49
N GLY A 119 -2.65 -19.82 -5.26
CA GLY A 119 -1.75 -20.94 -4.93
C GLY A 119 -0.30 -20.51 -4.62
N ASN A 120 -0.01 -19.21 -4.62
CA ASN A 120 1.29 -18.65 -4.26
C ASN A 120 1.40 -18.52 -2.72
N HIS A 121 1.45 -19.64 -2.02
CA HIS A 121 1.39 -19.66 -0.56
C HIS A 121 2.64 -19.07 0.11
N ASP A 122 3.82 -19.23 -0.47
CA ASP A 122 5.07 -18.68 0.07
C ASP A 122 5.06 -17.15 -0.01
N GLU A 123 4.73 -16.59 -1.18
CA GLU A 123 4.52 -15.16 -1.38
C GLU A 123 3.48 -14.59 -0.40
N ALA A 124 2.36 -15.30 -0.23
CA ALA A 124 1.33 -14.91 0.73
C ALA A 124 1.78 -14.98 2.20
N ALA A 125 2.75 -15.84 2.53
CA ALA A 125 3.33 -15.91 3.86
C ALA A 125 4.32 -14.75 4.09
N ASP A 126 5.18 -14.47 3.10
CA ASP A 126 6.15 -13.38 3.13
C ASP A 126 5.46 -12.01 3.25
N THR A 127 4.45 -11.74 2.42
CA THR A 127 3.67 -10.48 2.48
C THR A 127 2.96 -10.30 3.83
N ARG A 128 2.44 -11.38 4.44
CA ARG A 128 1.89 -11.31 5.81
C ARG A 128 2.97 -11.11 6.87
N GLY A 129 4.17 -11.63 6.63
CA GLY A 129 5.36 -11.37 7.45
C GLY A 129 5.64 -9.88 7.54
N VAL A 130 5.76 -9.21 6.38
CA VAL A 130 5.99 -7.76 6.29
C VAL A 130 4.89 -6.98 7.03
N ALA A 131 3.61 -7.31 6.79
CA ALA A 131 2.50 -6.64 7.48
C ALA A 131 2.59 -6.78 9.01
N ARG A 132 3.00 -7.95 9.50
CA ARG A 132 3.16 -8.23 10.94
C ARG A 132 4.33 -7.45 11.53
N GLU A 133 5.44 -7.35 10.82
CA GLU A 133 6.62 -6.61 11.28
C GLU A 133 6.31 -5.12 11.42
N ILE A 134 5.75 -4.50 10.38
CA ILE A 134 5.26 -3.11 10.42
C ILE A 134 4.31 -2.90 11.61
N THR A 135 3.31 -3.77 11.76
CA THR A 135 2.33 -3.67 12.86
C THR A 135 3.00 -3.77 14.23
N THR A 136 4.02 -4.63 14.38
CA THR A 136 4.72 -4.84 15.64
C THR A 136 5.54 -3.60 16.02
N GLU A 137 6.26 -3.04 15.05
CA GLU A 137 7.03 -1.81 15.25
C GLU A 137 6.13 -0.63 15.60
N LEU A 138 5.07 -0.39 14.82
CA LEU A 138 4.08 0.65 15.08
C LEU A 138 3.48 0.55 16.49
N LYS A 139 3.10 -0.65 16.93
CA LYS A 139 2.60 -0.88 18.31
C LYS A 139 3.66 -0.54 19.36
N GLY A 140 4.94 -0.80 19.07
CA GLY A 140 6.06 -0.36 19.91
C GLY A 140 6.12 1.16 20.09
N HIS A 141 5.63 1.92 19.10
CA HIS A 141 5.48 3.37 19.13
C HIS A 141 4.11 3.86 19.67
N GLY A 142 3.29 2.96 20.20
CA GLY A 142 1.98 3.29 20.76
C GLY A 142 0.88 3.50 19.71
N TRP A 143 1.11 3.08 18.47
CA TRP A 143 0.07 3.06 17.43
C TRP A 143 -1.08 2.13 17.81
N GLN A 144 -2.31 2.55 17.50
CA GLN A 144 -3.50 1.72 17.61
C GLN A 144 -4.16 1.63 16.23
N PRO A 145 -4.59 0.43 15.78
CA PRO A 145 -5.31 0.31 14.53
C PRO A 145 -6.59 1.14 14.55
N LEU A 146 -6.91 1.75 13.42
CA LEU A 146 -8.23 2.34 13.22
C LEU A 146 -9.27 1.22 13.27
N LEU A 147 -10.42 1.51 13.88
CA LEU A 147 -11.49 0.52 14.07
C LEU A 147 -12.18 0.16 12.74
N ASP A 148 -12.07 1.02 11.74
CA ASP A 148 -12.70 0.85 10.43
C ASP A 148 -11.71 0.30 9.41
N ASP A 149 -12.18 -0.59 8.53
CA ASP A 149 -11.42 -0.96 7.34
C ASP A 149 -11.36 0.24 6.40
N ILE A 150 -10.15 0.70 6.12
CA ILE A 150 -9.91 1.84 5.25
C ILE A 150 -9.56 1.41 3.84
N ASN A 151 -9.58 0.11 3.51
CA ASN A 151 -9.42 -0.30 2.12
C ASN A 151 -10.67 0.13 1.32
N PRO A 152 -10.51 1.04 0.34
CA PRO A 152 -11.63 1.51 -0.48
C PRO A 152 -12.36 0.40 -1.24
N LEU A 153 -11.70 -0.74 -1.50
CA LEU A 153 -12.31 -1.89 -2.18
C LEU A 153 -13.32 -2.61 -1.27
N HIS A 154 -13.05 -2.71 0.03
CA HIS A 154 -13.93 -3.41 0.97
C HIS A 154 -15.10 -2.55 1.46
N SER A 155 -14.91 -1.23 1.54
CA SER A 155 -15.97 -0.32 2.00
C SER A 155 -17.20 -0.25 1.06
N ARG A 156 -17.11 -0.80 -0.15
CA ARG A 156 -18.22 -0.85 -1.13
C ARG A 156 -19.17 -2.02 -0.96
N GLU A 157 -18.72 -3.16 -0.40
CA GLU A 157 -19.59 -4.35 -0.26
C GLU A 157 -20.67 -4.22 0.84
N ALA A 158 -20.62 -3.15 1.64
CA ALA A 158 -21.52 -2.92 2.77
C ALA A 158 -22.67 -1.92 2.50
N SER A 159 -22.86 -1.44 1.26
CA SER A 159 -23.90 -0.46 0.88
C SER A 159 -24.99 -1.06 0.00
#